data_AF-A0A8D7ZY65-F1
#
_entry.id   AF-A0A8D7ZY65-F1
#
_cell.length_a   1.000
_cell.length_b   1.000
_cell.length_c   1.000
_cell.angle_alpha   90.00
_cell.angle_beta   90.00
_cell.angle_gamma   90.00
#
_symmetry.space_group_name_H-M   'P 1'
#
loop_
_entity.id
_entity.type
_entity.pdbx_description
1 polymer ?
#
loop_
_entity_poly.entity_id
_entity_poly.type
_entity_poly.pdbx_seq_one_letter_code
_entity_poly.pdbx_strand_id
1 'polypeptide(L)'
;HVQVQCEADLPRPGAARRTAIMVFTLIATLTIFSTIYDLASKYFKPKPVELWTTFSLRRNWHQLIHVRPSTGSSELIECIHGIRVLAIGWIILGHSYMMILSAPVINPFDTFDWRSSFHSALITTGPNSVDTFFVLSGLLTCWGLLKELDRNKKLNVPLLYLHRYLRLTPVFAALILFTVGFYQRIGDGPLWPVQQQFTTG
;
A
#
# COMPACT_ATOMS: atom_id res chain seq x y z
N HIS A 1 -15.48 -14.63 33.51
CA HIS A 1 -16.83 -14.18 33.12
C HIS A 1 -16.73 -13.35 31.85
N VAL A 2 -17.10 -13.92 30.70
CA VAL A 2 -17.16 -13.20 29.44
C VAL A 2 -18.51 -12.48 29.42
N GLN A 3 -18.51 -11.16 29.61
CA GLN A 3 -19.72 -10.36 29.41
C GLN A 3 -19.92 -10.20 27.91
N VAL A 4 -20.98 -10.84 27.40
CA VAL A 4 -21.48 -10.59 26.05
C VAL A 4 -22.17 -9.22 26.10
N GLN A 5 -21.43 -8.18 25.72
CA GLN A 5 -21.99 -6.84 25.58
C GLN A 5 -22.81 -6.82 24.29
N CYS A 6 -24.12 -6.67 24.41
CA CYS A 6 -25.00 -6.50 23.25
C CYS A 6 -24.56 -5.29 22.44
N GLU A 7 -24.58 -5.44 21.11
CA GLU A 7 -24.30 -4.46 20.07
C GLU A 7 -24.82 -3.07 20.47
N ALA A 8 -23.96 -2.25 21.07
CA ALA A 8 -24.27 -0.84 21.26
C ALA A 8 -24.23 -0.20 19.86
N ASP A 9 -25.27 0.55 19.51
CA ASP A 9 -25.36 1.28 18.25
C ASP A 9 -24.02 1.91 17.89
N LEU A 10 -23.45 1.49 16.75
CA LEU A 10 -22.20 2.02 16.23
C LEU A 10 -22.23 3.55 16.32
N PRO A 11 -21.26 4.20 17.00
CA PRO A 11 -21.30 5.63 17.22
C PRO A 11 -21.52 6.37 15.91
N ARG A 12 -22.32 7.46 15.97
CA ARG A 12 -22.59 8.35 14.84
C ARG A 12 -21.30 8.60 14.05
N PRO A 13 -21.33 8.62 12.71
CA PRO A 13 -20.12 8.75 11.92
C PRO A 13 -19.32 9.97 12.40
N GLY A 14 -18.17 9.69 13.03
CA GLY A 14 -17.28 10.72 13.53
C GLY A 14 -16.90 11.69 12.40
N ALA A 15 -16.44 12.88 12.75
CA ALA A 15 -15.97 13.85 11.76
C ALA A 15 -15.00 13.21 10.75
N ALA A 16 -14.09 12.35 11.23
CA ALA A 16 -13.14 11.59 10.43
C ALA A 16 -13.77 10.66 9.38
N ARG A 17 -14.91 10.03 9.68
CA ARG A 17 -15.61 9.16 8.73
C ARG A 17 -16.29 9.97 7.63
N ARG A 18 -16.92 11.10 8.01
CA ARG A 18 -17.55 11.99 7.04
C ARG A 18 -16.50 12.55 6.07
N THR A 19 -15.34 12.97 6.59
CA THR A 19 -14.23 13.42 5.75
C THR A 19 -13.68 12.31 4.86
N ALA A 20 -13.52 11.09 5.38
CA ALA A 20 -13.05 9.96 4.59
C ALA A 20 -14.01 9.66 3.43
N ILE A 21 -15.31 9.54 3.70
CA ILE A 21 -16.32 9.30 2.65
C ILE A 21 -16.28 10.41 1.59
N MET A 22 -16.24 11.69 1.99
CA MET A 22 -16.14 12.81 1.04
C MET A 22 -14.89 12.73 0.15
N VAL A 23 -13.72 12.42 0.73
CA VAL A 23 -12.46 12.32 -0.03
C VAL A 23 -12.48 11.14 -0.99
N PHE A 24 -12.87 9.94 -0.54
CA PHE A 24 -12.89 8.75 -1.40
C PHE A 24 -13.95 8.85 -2.50
N THR A 25 -15.14 9.40 -2.19
CA THR A 25 -16.18 9.64 -3.21
C THR A 25 -15.75 10.70 -4.23
N LEU A 26 -15.08 11.77 -3.80
CA LEU A 26 -14.51 12.77 -4.71
C LEU A 26 -13.47 12.14 -5.65
N ILE A 27 -12.54 11.34 -5.13
CA ILE A 27 -11.55 10.63 -5.95
C ILE A 27 -12.23 9.68 -6.93
N ALA A 28 -13.23 8.91 -6.48
CA ALA A 28 -13.96 7.97 -7.33
C ALA A 28 -14.74 8.67 -8.45
N THR A 29 -15.41 9.80 -8.17
CA THR A 29 -16.12 10.56 -9.21
C THR A 29 -15.15 11.16 -10.23
N LEU A 30 -14.00 11.68 -9.79
CA LEU A 30 -12.95 12.20 -10.68
C LEU A 30 -12.38 11.10 -11.58
N THR A 31 -12.12 9.91 -11.06
CA THR A 31 -11.60 8.79 -11.87
C THR A 31 -12.65 8.24 -12.84
N ILE A 32 -13.92 8.16 -12.43
CA ILE A 32 -15.03 7.78 -13.31
C ILE A 32 -15.18 8.80 -14.43
N PHE A 33 -15.24 10.11 -14.10
CA PHE A 33 -15.36 11.18 -15.09
C PHE A 33 -14.18 11.19 -16.07
N SER A 34 -12.96 11.04 -15.56
CA SER A 34 -11.75 10.94 -16.39
C SER A 34 -11.76 9.70 -17.29
N THR A 35 -12.24 8.55 -16.79
CA THR A 35 -12.35 7.31 -17.57
C THR A 35 -13.42 7.43 -18.66
N ILE A 36 -14.57 8.04 -18.36
CA ILE A 36 -15.62 8.34 -19.35
C ILE A 36 -15.09 9.30 -20.41
N TYR A 37 -14.37 10.35 -20.02
CA TYR A 37 -13.75 11.30 -20.94
C TYR A 37 -12.72 10.61 -21.85
N ASP A 38 -11.88 9.75 -21.31
CA ASP A 38 -10.90 8.97 -22.07
C ASP A 38 -11.58 8.03 -23.09
N LEU A 39 -12.68 7.37 -22.70
CA LEU A 39 -13.48 6.56 -23.61
C LEU A 39 -14.15 7.41 -24.69
N ALA A 40 -14.82 8.51 -24.33
CA ALA A 40 -15.47 9.40 -25.27
C ALA A 40 -14.49 10.05 -26.24
N SER A 41 -13.29 10.41 -25.77
CA SER A 41 -12.22 10.95 -26.63
C SER A 41 -11.82 9.94 -27.70
N LYS A 42 -11.72 8.64 -27.38
CA LYS A 42 -11.44 7.58 -28.36
C LYS A 42 -12.49 7.51 -29.49
N TYR A 43 -13.76 7.80 -29.19
CA TYR A 43 -14.85 7.75 -30.17
C TYR A 43 -15.07 9.08 -30.93
N PHE A 44 -14.91 10.23 -30.27
CA PHE A 44 -15.31 11.53 -30.81
C PHE A 44 -14.14 12.48 -31.16
N LYS A 45 -12.93 12.34 -30.58
CA LYS A 45 -11.81 13.26 -30.84
C LYS A 45 -10.42 12.59 -30.82
N PRO A 46 -9.63 12.67 -31.91
CA PRO A 46 -8.32 12.01 -31.99
C PRO A 46 -7.21 12.62 -31.12
N LYS A 47 -7.41 13.82 -30.54
CA LYS A 47 -6.42 14.48 -29.66
C LYS A 47 -7.00 14.66 -28.25
N PRO A 48 -6.74 13.74 -27.31
CA PRO A 48 -7.17 13.89 -25.93
C PRO A 48 -6.38 15.00 -25.23
N VAL A 49 -7.06 15.75 -24.38
CA VAL A 49 -6.42 16.73 -23.48
C VAL A 49 -5.75 15.96 -22.35
N GLU A 50 -4.43 16.13 -22.20
CA GLU A 50 -3.58 15.27 -21.36
C GLU A 50 -4.03 15.23 -19.89
N LEU A 51 -4.36 16.40 -19.32
CA LEU A 51 -4.81 16.56 -17.92
C LEU A 51 -6.04 15.70 -17.58
N TRP A 52 -7.02 15.66 -18.47
CA TRP A 52 -8.27 14.93 -18.25
C TRP A 52 -8.13 13.42 -18.45
N THR A 53 -7.03 12.96 -19.05
CA THR A 53 -6.72 11.54 -19.21
C THR A 53 -5.78 10.99 -18.16
N THR A 54 -5.16 11.84 -17.34
CA THR A 54 -4.20 11.44 -16.30
C THR A 54 -4.85 10.55 -15.22
N PHE A 55 -6.13 10.79 -14.90
CA PHE A 55 -6.89 10.00 -13.92
C PHE A 55 -7.67 8.82 -14.53
N SER A 56 -7.49 8.53 -15.82
CA SER A 56 -8.20 7.44 -16.50
C SER A 56 -7.72 6.10 -15.96
N LEU A 57 -8.64 5.33 -15.38
CA LEU A 57 -8.34 4.02 -14.83
C LEU A 57 -7.84 3.08 -15.91
N ARG A 58 -8.44 3.13 -17.11
CA ARG A 58 -8.09 2.26 -18.24
C ARG A 58 -6.66 2.50 -18.71
N ARG A 59 -6.27 3.76 -18.89
CA ARG A 59 -4.92 4.13 -19.36
C ARG A 59 -3.86 3.80 -18.31
N ASN A 60 -4.14 4.09 -17.04
CA ASN A 60 -3.25 3.76 -15.94
C ASN A 60 -3.12 2.24 -15.77
N TRP A 61 -4.22 1.49 -15.86
CA TRP A 61 -4.21 0.04 -15.81
C TRP A 61 -3.37 -0.57 -16.94
N HIS A 62 -3.57 -0.12 -18.18
CA HIS A 62 -2.76 -0.60 -19.30
C HIS A 62 -1.27 -0.30 -19.11
N GLN A 63 -0.93 0.86 -18.55
CA GLN A 63 0.47 1.19 -18.23
C GLN A 63 1.06 0.33 -17.11
N LEU A 64 0.24 -0.10 -16.14
CA LEU A 64 0.67 -0.95 -15.03
C LEU A 64 0.94 -2.40 -15.46
N ILE A 65 0.12 -2.94 -16.37
CA ILE A 65 0.27 -4.33 -16.85
C ILE A 65 1.27 -4.45 -18.02
N HIS A 66 1.56 -3.34 -18.70
CA HIS A 66 2.42 -3.36 -19.87
C HIS A 66 3.90 -3.33 -19.47
N VAL A 67 4.54 -4.49 -19.54
CA VAL A 67 5.98 -4.64 -19.35
C VAL A 67 6.70 -4.14 -20.60
N ARG A 68 7.52 -3.10 -20.45
CA ARG A 68 8.39 -2.62 -21.54
C ARG A 68 9.66 -3.47 -21.56
N PRO A 69 10.10 -3.98 -22.72
CA PRO A 69 11.36 -4.69 -22.81
C PRO A 69 12.53 -3.74 -22.50
N SER A 70 13.40 -4.15 -21.57
CA SER A 70 14.64 -3.44 -21.25
C SER A 70 15.59 -3.43 -22.45
N THR A 71 16.23 -2.29 -22.70
CA THR A 71 17.38 -2.18 -23.60
C THR A 71 18.64 -1.84 -22.81
N GLY A 72 19.58 -2.79 -22.71
CA GLY A 72 20.96 -2.56 -22.26
C GLY A 72 21.16 -2.41 -20.75
N SER A 73 21.22 -1.17 -20.24
CA SER A 73 21.60 -0.87 -18.84
C SER A 73 20.45 -0.99 -17.82
N SER A 74 19.25 -1.34 -18.28
CA SER A 74 18.03 -1.44 -17.44
C SER A 74 17.83 -2.83 -16.83
N GLU A 75 18.50 -3.88 -17.33
CA GLU A 75 18.28 -5.27 -16.89
C GLU A 75 18.62 -5.50 -15.41
N LEU A 76 19.74 -4.93 -14.94
CA LEU A 76 20.15 -5.05 -13.54
C LEU A 76 19.15 -4.35 -12.59
N ILE A 77 18.59 -3.22 -13.03
CA ILE A 77 17.60 -2.45 -12.27
C ILE A 77 16.27 -3.23 -12.21
N GLU A 78 15.89 -3.90 -13.30
CA GLU A 78 14.71 -4.76 -13.36
C GLU A 78 14.80 -5.98 -12.44
N CYS A 79 15.97 -6.64 -12.39
CA CYS A 79 16.18 -7.74 -11.44
C CYS A 79 16.01 -7.28 -9.98
N ILE A 80 16.56 -6.11 -9.63
CA ILE A 80 16.38 -5.52 -8.29
C ILE A 80 14.90 -5.23 -8.00
N HIS A 81 14.14 -4.74 -8.99
CA HIS A 81 12.69 -4.57 -8.85
C HIS A 81 11.98 -5.90 -8.59
N GLY A 82 12.37 -6.98 -9.28
CA GLY A 82 11.84 -8.33 -9.04
C GLY A 82 12.09 -8.82 -7.60
N ILE A 83 13.34 -8.70 -7.11
CA ILE A 83 13.68 -9.07 -5.73
C ILE A 83 12.88 -8.24 -4.72
N ARG A 84 12.66 -6.95 -5.02
CA ARG A 84 11.86 -6.08 -4.15
C ARG A 84 10.41 -6.54 -4.06
N VAL A 85 9.81 -7.02 -5.14
CA VAL A 85 8.45 -7.57 -5.13
C VAL A 85 8.39 -8.83 -4.27
N LEU A 86 9.36 -9.73 -4.42
CA LEU A 86 9.45 -10.93 -3.58
C LEU A 86 9.62 -10.58 -2.09
N ALA A 87 10.46 -9.59 -1.77
CA ALA A 87 10.63 -9.11 -0.41
C ALA A 87 9.34 -8.54 0.18
N ILE A 88 8.61 -7.69 -0.58
CA ILE A 88 7.30 -7.17 -0.14
C ILE A 88 6.31 -8.31 0.12
N GLY A 89 6.25 -9.31 -0.77
CA GLY A 89 5.39 -10.48 -0.60
C GLY A 89 5.70 -11.24 0.70
N TRP A 90 6.99 -11.46 0.97
CA TRP A 90 7.43 -12.11 2.21
C TRP A 90 7.08 -11.28 3.46
N ILE A 91 7.24 -9.95 3.41
CA ILE A 91 6.87 -9.05 4.50
C ILE A 91 5.36 -9.15 4.79
N ILE A 92 4.51 -9.15 3.76
CA ILE A 92 3.06 -9.29 3.89
C ILE A 92 2.70 -10.64 4.53
N LEU A 93 3.33 -11.73 4.08
CA LEU A 93 3.14 -13.05 4.69
C LEU A 93 3.52 -13.05 6.17
N GLY A 94 4.69 -12.48 6.52
CA GLY A 94 5.14 -12.36 7.90
C GLY A 94 4.16 -11.62 8.80
N HIS A 95 3.68 -10.44 8.37
CA HIS A 95 2.70 -9.66 9.13
C HIS A 95 1.35 -10.37 9.26
N SER A 96 0.91 -11.08 8.22
CA SER A 96 -0.33 -11.86 8.25
C SER A 96 -0.25 -12.97 9.31
N TYR A 97 0.84 -13.72 9.33
CA TYR A 97 1.07 -14.76 10.34
C TYR A 97 1.26 -14.19 11.74
N MET A 98 1.94 -13.05 11.90
CA MET A 98 2.02 -12.38 13.20
C MET A 98 0.64 -12.03 13.75
N MET A 99 -0.26 -11.50 12.92
CA MET A 99 -1.62 -11.19 13.33
C MET A 99 -2.41 -12.44 13.72
N ILE A 100 -2.27 -13.54 12.98
CA ILE A 100 -2.91 -14.83 13.29
C ILE A 100 -2.39 -15.43 14.60
N LEU A 101 -1.07 -15.43 14.81
CA LEU A 101 -0.45 -15.95 16.04
C LEU A 101 -0.73 -15.09 17.27
N SER A 102 -1.07 -13.80 17.07
CA SER A 102 -1.50 -12.90 18.14
C SER A 102 -2.95 -13.13 18.56
N ALA A 103 -3.73 -13.84 17.75
CA ALA A 103 -5.11 -14.20 18.07
C ALA A 103 -5.17 -15.47 18.95
N PRO A 104 -6.24 -15.65 19.74
CA PRO A 104 -6.42 -16.86 20.55
C PRO A 104 -6.50 -18.10 19.65
N VAL A 105 -5.60 -19.07 19.88
CA VAL A 105 -5.57 -20.32 19.13
C VAL A 105 -6.33 -21.41 19.91
N ILE A 106 -7.21 -22.15 19.22
CA ILE A 106 -8.03 -23.22 19.83
C ILE A 106 -7.15 -24.37 20.32
N ASN A 107 -6.08 -24.69 19.58
CA ASN A 107 -5.13 -25.75 19.93
C ASN A 107 -3.69 -25.21 19.99
N PRO A 108 -3.14 -24.99 21.20
CA PRO A 108 -1.77 -24.54 21.37
C PRO A 108 -0.72 -25.55 20.87
N PHE A 109 -1.01 -26.85 20.93
CA PHE A 109 -0.08 -27.90 20.49
C PHE A 109 0.19 -27.84 18.99
N ASP A 110 -0.84 -27.53 18.21
CA ASP A 110 -0.73 -27.34 16.76
C ASP A 110 0.21 -26.18 16.39
N THR A 111 0.28 -25.17 17.26
CA THR A 111 1.22 -24.04 17.08
C THR A 111 2.67 -24.47 17.35
N PHE A 112 2.90 -25.38 18.30
CA PHE A 112 4.23 -25.93 18.57
C PHE A 112 4.70 -26.87 17.45
N ASP A 113 3.79 -27.70 16.93
CA ASP A 113 4.07 -28.57 15.80
C ASP A 113 4.36 -27.74 14.53
N TRP A 114 3.54 -26.71 14.27
CA TRP A 114 3.80 -25.75 13.19
C TRP A 114 5.15 -25.05 13.37
N ARG A 115 5.50 -24.64 14.59
CA ARG A 115 6.77 -23.94 14.88
C ARG A 115 8.00 -24.77 14.48
N SER A 116 7.91 -26.09 14.63
CA SER A 116 8.98 -27.04 14.29
C SER A 116 9.06 -27.37 12.80
N SER A 117 8.08 -26.94 12.00
CA SER A 117 8.06 -27.14 10.54
C SER A 117 8.97 -26.17 9.79
N PHE A 118 9.41 -26.58 8.60
CA PHE A 118 10.20 -25.71 7.71
C PHE A 118 9.44 -24.43 7.30
N HIS A 119 8.11 -24.49 7.18
CA HIS A 119 7.28 -23.34 6.85
C HIS A 119 7.34 -22.25 7.92
N SER A 120 7.37 -22.63 9.20
CA SER A 120 7.56 -21.70 10.31
C SER A 120 8.92 -20.99 10.24
N ALA A 121 9.98 -21.68 9.81
CA ALA A 121 11.30 -21.05 9.67
C ALA A 121 11.29 -19.91 8.64
N LEU A 122 10.58 -20.07 7.51
CA LEU A 122 10.43 -19.01 6.50
C LEU A 122 9.70 -17.78 7.07
N ILE A 123 8.64 -18.00 7.86
CA ILE A 123 7.88 -16.90 8.47
C ILE A 123 8.67 -16.23 9.59
N THR A 124 9.34 -17.01 10.44
CA THR A 124 10.11 -16.52 11.60
C THR A 124 11.34 -15.71 11.15
N THR A 125 11.91 -16.03 9.98
CA THR A 125 12.98 -15.25 9.34
C THR A 125 12.47 -14.04 8.55
N GLY A 126 11.16 -13.76 8.59
CA GLY A 126 10.52 -12.61 7.95
C GLY A 126 11.20 -11.24 8.17
N PRO A 127 11.74 -10.91 9.36
CA PRO A 127 12.48 -9.67 9.57
C PRO A 127 13.66 -9.48 8.60
N ASN A 128 14.35 -10.54 8.19
CA ASN A 128 15.47 -10.45 7.23
C ASN A 128 15.02 -9.95 5.85
N SER A 129 13.74 -10.15 5.50
CA SER A 129 13.16 -9.64 4.26
C SER A 129 12.99 -8.12 4.29
N VAL A 130 12.68 -7.56 5.48
CA VAL A 130 12.57 -6.12 5.70
C VAL A 130 13.91 -5.44 5.47
N ASP A 131 14.99 -6.01 5.99
CA ASP A 131 16.36 -5.51 5.79
C ASP A 131 16.74 -5.50 4.30
N THR A 132 16.46 -6.60 3.60
CA THR A 132 16.67 -6.70 2.15
C THR A 132 15.89 -5.61 1.40
N PHE A 133 14.62 -5.41 1.73
CA PHE A 133 13.81 -4.37 1.11
C PHE A 133 14.38 -2.96 1.34
N PHE A 134 14.84 -2.66 2.56
CA PHE A 134 15.43 -1.36 2.89
C PHE A 134 16.77 -1.14 2.18
N VAL A 135 17.64 -2.15 2.14
CA VAL A 135 18.92 -2.07 1.44
C VAL A 135 18.71 -1.82 -0.05
N LEU A 136 17.82 -2.58 -0.71
CA LEU A 136 17.52 -2.39 -2.13
C LEU A 136 16.88 -1.01 -2.41
N SER A 137 15.98 -0.56 -1.53
CA SER A 137 15.36 0.77 -1.66
C SER A 137 16.39 1.90 -1.50
N GLY A 138 17.34 1.75 -0.57
CA GLY A 138 18.45 2.67 -0.37
C GLY A 138 19.40 2.68 -1.56
N LEU A 139 19.78 1.50 -2.07
CA LEU A 139 20.64 1.34 -3.25
C LEU A 139 20.06 2.05 -4.47
N LEU A 140 18.77 1.80 -4.79
CA LEU A 140 18.12 2.44 -5.94
C LEU A 140 18.03 3.96 -5.80
N THR A 141 17.79 4.44 -4.58
CA THR A 141 17.74 5.88 -4.28
C THR A 141 19.12 6.51 -4.49
N CYS A 142 20.17 5.88 -3.96
CA CYS A 142 21.56 6.31 -4.14
C CYS A 142 21.97 6.30 -5.61
N TRP A 143 21.60 5.25 -6.35
CA TRP A 143 21.87 5.15 -7.79
C TRP A 143 21.19 6.27 -8.58
N GLY A 144 19.92 6.57 -8.28
CA GLY A 144 19.20 7.70 -8.88
C GLY A 144 19.83 9.06 -8.55
N LEU A 145 20.30 9.22 -7.31
CA LEU A 145 21.01 10.43 -6.86
C LEU A 145 22.33 10.64 -7.59
N LEU A 146 23.14 9.60 -7.72
CA LEU A 146 24.42 9.65 -8.43
C LEU A 146 24.22 9.99 -9.91
N LYS A 147 23.19 9.41 -10.54
CA LYS A 147 22.83 9.72 -11.94
C LYS A 147 22.39 11.18 -12.12
N GLU A 148 21.63 11.71 -11.17
CA GLU A 148 21.23 13.12 -11.20
C GLU A 148 22.42 14.06 -10.99
N LEU A 149 23.34 13.68 -10.10
CA LEU A 149 24.57 14.42 -9.84
C LEU A 149 25.50 14.44 -11.05
N ASP A 150 25.66 13.32 -11.74
CA ASP A 150 26.45 13.20 -12.96
C ASP A 150 25.88 14.08 -14.09
N ARG A 151 24.54 14.09 -14.23
CA ARG A 151 23.85 14.91 -15.25
C ARG A 151 23.86 16.41 -14.96
N ASN A 152 23.49 16.80 -13.73
CA ASN A 152 23.18 18.19 -13.40
C ASN A 152 24.27 18.90 -12.57
N LYS A 153 25.32 18.18 -12.14
CA LYS A 153 26.45 18.67 -11.31
C LYS A 153 26.08 19.40 -10.02
N LYS A 154 24.79 19.47 -9.68
CA LYS A 154 24.22 20.14 -8.51
C LYS A 154 23.15 19.23 -7.92
N LEU A 155 23.20 19.07 -6.62
CA LEU A 155 22.27 18.24 -5.87
C LEU A 155 21.47 19.12 -4.92
N ASN A 156 20.21 19.39 -5.25
CA ASN A 156 19.28 20.08 -4.37
C ASN A 156 18.71 19.08 -3.37
N VAL A 157 19.50 18.73 -2.34
CA VAL A 157 19.10 17.77 -1.30
C VAL A 157 17.73 18.11 -0.68
N PRO A 158 17.42 19.38 -0.32
CA PRO A 158 16.11 19.72 0.24
C PRO A 158 14.95 19.44 -0.72
N LEU A 159 15.14 19.71 -2.01
CA LEU A 159 14.12 19.48 -3.04
C LEU A 159 13.84 17.99 -3.25
N LEU A 160 14.88 17.16 -3.14
CA LEU A 160 14.75 15.70 -3.24
C LEU A 160 13.92 15.12 -2.07
N TYR A 161 14.21 15.55 -0.84
CA TYR A 161 13.43 15.14 0.32
C TYR A 161 11.98 15.64 0.25
N LEU A 162 11.77 16.87 -0.24
CA LEU A 162 10.44 17.43 -0.45
C LEU A 162 9.62 16.59 -1.45
N HIS A 163 10.20 16.25 -2.60
CA HIS A 163 9.52 15.38 -3.58
C HIS A 163 9.19 13.99 -3.02
N ARG A 164 10.11 13.41 -2.23
CA ARG A 164 9.87 12.13 -1.56
C ARG A 164 8.71 12.21 -0.58
N TYR A 165 8.66 13.29 0.22
CA TYR A 165 7.59 13.53 1.17
C TYR A 165 6.25 13.74 0.47
N LEU A 166 6.18 14.66 -0.51
CA LEU A 166 4.97 14.95 -1.28
C LEU A 166 4.39 13.74 -2.01
N ARG A 167 5.23 12.75 -2.38
CA ARG A 167 4.76 11.50 -2.99
C ARG A 167 4.23 10.48 -1.97
N LEU A 168 4.84 10.39 -0.78
CA LEU A 168 4.46 9.41 0.25
C LEU A 168 3.23 9.84 1.05
N THR A 169 3.16 11.14 1.39
CA THR A 169 2.09 11.75 2.18
C THR A 169 0.67 11.44 1.67
N PRO A 170 0.33 11.56 0.37
CA PRO A 170 -1.05 11.31 -0.08
C PRO A 170 -1.49 9.86 0.13
N VAL A 171 -0.59 8.89 -0.09
CA VAL A 171 -0.89 7.47 0.14
C VAL A 171 -1.04 7.20 1.63
N PHE A 172 -0.14 7.73 2.46
CA PHE A 172 -0.21 7.57 3.90
C PHE A 172 -1.45 8.22 4.52
N ALA A 173 -1.81 9.43 4.06
CA ALA A 173 -3.03 10.12 4.47
C ALA A 173 -4.28 9.33 4.08
N ALA A 174 -4.33 8.77 2.86
CA ALA A 174 -5.43 7.90 2.44
C ALA A 174 -5.54 6.64 3.31
N LEU A 175 -4.42 6.01 3.68
CA LEU A 175 -4.40 4.86 4.58
C LEU A 175 -4.93 5.22 5.98
N ILE A 176 -4.48 6.33 6.57
CA ILE A 176 -4.99 6.79 7.87
C ILE A 176 -6.50 7.07 7.79
N LEU A 177 -6.95 7.78 6.75
CA LEU A 177 -8.37 8.06 6.54
C LEU A 177 -9.18 6.79 6.35
N PHE A 178 -8.64 5.78 5.68
CA PHE A 178 -9.26 4.48 5.52
C PHE A 178 -9.37 3.75 6.87
N THR A 179 -8.29 3.70 7.64
CA THR A 179 -8.26 3.02 8.95
C THR A 179 -9.19 3.69 9.96
N VAL A 180 -9.19 5.02 10.05
CA VAL A 180 -10.08 5.72 10.99
C VAL A 180 -11.53 5.75 10.50
N GLY A 181 -11.76 5.84 9.18
CA GLY A 181 -13.10 6.02 8.63
C GLY A 181 -13.88 4.73 8.35
N PHE A 182 -13.21 3.70 7.84
CA PHE A 182 -13.85 2.47 7.34
C PHE A 182 -13.46 1.23 8.14
N TYR A 183 -12.19 1.11 8.54
CA TYR A 183 -11.68 -0.12 9.14
C TYR A 183 -12.50 -0.56 10.34
N GLN A 184 -13.04 0.35 11.17
CA GLN A 184 -13.90 0.01 12.32
C GLN A 184 -15.20 -0.74 12.00
N ARG A 185 -15.65 -0.78 10.74
CA ARG A 185 -16.91 -1.44 10.33
C ARG A 185 -16.73 -2.54 9.28
N ILE A 186 -15.49 -2.95 8.99
CA ILE A 186 -15.21 -3.98 7.99
C ILE A 186 -15.42 -5.41 8.53
N GLY A 187 -15.52 -5.61 9.84
CA GLY A 187 -15.83 -6.92 10.42
C GLY A 187 -16.47 -6.84 11.79
N ASP A 188 -17.06 -7.94 12.24
CA ASP A 188 -17.81 -8.04 13.51
C ASP A 188 -17.28 -9.22 14.35
N GLY A 189 -15.95 -9.28 14.50
CA GLY A 189 -15.27 -10.37 15.21
C GLY A 189 -15.17 -10.17 16.73
N PRO A 190 -14.94 -11.24 17.52
CA PRO A 190 -14.79 -11.14 18.98
C PRO A 190 -13.56 -10.32 19.41
N LEU A 191 -12.53 -10.21 18.56
CA LEU A 191 -11.34 -9.37 18.78
C LEU A 191 -11.54 -7.92 18.28
N TRP A 192 -12.65 -7.64 17.62
CA TRP A 192 -12.92 -6.35 17.00
C TRP A 192 -13.04 -5.18 17.99
N PRO A 193 -13.70 -5.34 19.17
CA PRO A 193 -13.75 -4.26 20.16
C PRO A 193 -12.36 -3.84 20.67
N VAL A 194 -11.45 -4.82 20.84
CA VAL A 194 -10.05 -4.57 21.23
C VAL A 194 -9.33 -3.77 20.15
N GLN A 195 -9.54 -4.14 18.88
CA GLN A 195 -8.94 -3.44 17.74
C GLN A 195 -9.48 -2.02 17.57
N GLN A 196 -10.77 -1.80 17.81
CA GLN A 196 -11.39 -0.48 17.75
C GLN A 196 -10.78 0.49 18.77
N GLN A 197 -10.48 0.01 19.98
CA GLN A 197 -9.87 0.84 21.04
C GLN A 197 -8.55 1.49 20.62
N PHE A 198 -7.70 0.78 19.85
CA PHE A 198 -6.45 1.33 19.32
C PHE A 198 -6.63 2.39 18.25
N THR A 199 -7.78 2.41 17.56
CA THR A 199 -8.08 3.38 16.50
C THR A 199 -8.79 4.64 16.99
N THR A 200 -9.32 4.62 18.22
CA THR A 200 -10.08 5.73 18.83
C THR A 200 -9.34 6.46 19.96
N GLY A 201 -8.14 6.00 20.32
CA GLY A 201 -7.29 6.60 21.35
C GLY A 201 -6.66 7.93 20.94
#